data_AF-A0A4R0Y371-F1
#
_entry.id   AF-A0A4R0Y371-F1
#
_cell.length_a   1.000
_cell.length_b   1.000
_cell.length_c   1.000
_cell.angle_alpha   90.00
_cell.angle_beta   90.00
_cell.angle_gamma   90.00
#
_symmetry.space_group_name_H-M   'P 1'
#
loop_
_entity.id
_entity.type
_entity.pdbx_description
1 polymer ?
#
loop_
_entity_poly.entity_id
_entity_poly.type
_entity_poly.pdbx_seq_one_letter_code
_entity_poly.pdbx_strand_id
1 'polypeptide(L)'
;MPRITESSLRNAALAHLARFAATEAGLRRVLGNRIRRWARDAEAAGQDAESVAAEVAAANARAAVIAARLVQAGAVDDAGFAKARARRLLGSGRSARATLAHLAAKGVAGETARAALGQEDVPDELTAAVILCRKRRMGAFAAGEPDPAIRRKWLASLARAGFDGEVARRALRLARAEAEDVLAARP
;
A
#
# COMPACT_ATOMS: atom_id res chain seq x y z
N MET A 1 -27.60 17.68 14.17
CA MET A 1 -26.88 16.47 14.65
C MET A 1 -25.88 16.83 15.74
N PRO A 2 -25.53 15.91 16.67
CA PRO A 2 -24.53 16.20 17.71
C PRO A 2 -23.12 16.35 17.12
N ARG A 3 -22.28 17.18 17.76
CA ARG A 3 -20.88 17.40 17.36
C ARG A 3 -20.05 16.12 17.48
N ILE A 4 -18.98 16.03 16.69
CA ILE A 4 -18.03 14.92 16.78
C ILE A 4 -17.19 15.15 18.03
N THR A 5 -17.15 14.19 18.96
CA THR A 5 -16.37 14.32 20.20
C THR A 5 -14.99 13.68 20.08
N GLU A 6 -14.04 14.10 20.92
CA GLU A 6 -12.71 13.47 20.98
C GLU A 6 -12.81 11.99 21.35
N SER A 7 -13.62 11.64 22.35
CA SER A 7 -13.84 10.25 22.76
C SER A 7 -14.41 9.39 21.62
N SER A 8 -15.33 9.93 20.81
CA SER A 8 -15.88 9.23 19.63
C SER A 8 -14.80 8.95 18.59
N LEU A 9 -13.92 9.91 18.31
CA LEU A 9 -12.79 9.72 17.39
C LEU A 9 -11.74 8.75 17.95
N ARG A 10 -11.43 8.84 19.24
CA ARG A 10 -10.48 7.94 19.91
C ARG A 10 -10.97 6.51 19.91
N ASN A 11 -12.24 6.28 20.25
CA ASN A 11 -12.83 4.95 20.23
C ASN A 11 -12.84 4.35 18.82
N ALA A 12 -13.15 5.17 17.80
CA ALA A 12 -13.07 4.75 16.40
C ALA A 12 -11.63 4.39 15.98
N ALA A 13 -10.64 5.15 16.43
CA ALA A 13 -9.24 4.86 16.18
C ALA A 13 -8.80 3.52 16.80
N LEU A 14 -9.10 3.31 18.09
CA LEU A 14 -8.77 2.06 18.79
C LEU A 14 -9.49 0.85 18.18
N ALA A 15 -10.77 0.98 17.82
CA ALA A 15 -11.51 -0.07 17.14
C ALA A 15 -10.92 -0.44 15.77
N HIS A 16 -10.35 0.55 15.06
CA HIS A 16 -9.63 0.28 13.81
C HIS A 16 -8.32 -0.47 14.06
N LEU A 17 -7.50 0.02 15.00
CA LEU A 17 -6.20 -0.57 15.33
C LEU A 17 -6.30 -1.97 15.94
N ALA A 18 -7.41 -2.28 16.63
CA ALA A 18 -7.69 -3.63 17.13
C ALA A 18 -7.82 -4.69 16.02
N ARG A 19 -8.05 -4.27 14.76
CA ARG A 19 -8.31 -5.17 13.62
C ARG A 19 -7.27 -5.07 12.52
N PHE A 20 -6.64 -3.91 12.37
CA PHE A 20 -5.80 -3.60 11.23
C PHE A 20 -4.53 -2.87 11.65
N ALA A 21 -3.38 -3.33 11.13
CA ALA A 21 -2.17 -2.52 11.12
C ALA A 21 -2.40 -1.30 10.21
N ALA A 22 -2.06 -0.11 10.72
CA ALA A 22 -2.25 1.15 10.02
C ALA A 22 -1.00 2.02 10.14
N THR A 23 -0.88 2.99 9.23
CA THR A 23 0.04 4.11 9.35
C THR A 23 -0.65 5.29 10.01
N GLU A 24 0.10 6.27 10.50
CA GLU A 24 -0.46 7.52 11.05
C GLU A 24 -1.38 8.20 10.01
N ALA A 25 -0.88 8.36 8.79
CA ALA A 25 -1.64 8.93 7.68
C ALA A 25 -2.88 8.09 7.34
N GLY A 26 -2.77 6.76 7.41
CA GLY A 26 -3.88 5.83 7.21
C GLY A 26 -4.97 6.02 8.28
N LEU A 27 -4.58 6.11 9.54
CA LEU A 27 -5.49 6.33 10.66
C LEU A 27 -6.20 7.69 10.54
N ARG A 28 -5.45 8.76 10.20
CA ARG A 28 -6.02 10.08 9.92
C ARG A 28 -7.04 10.03 8.78
N ARG A 29 -6.80 9.23 7.74
CA ARG A 29 -7.75 9.04 6.63
C ARG A 29 -9.02 8.32 7.08
N VAL A 30 -8.92 7.31 7.94
CA VAL A 30 -10.08 6.61 8.53
C VAL A 30 -10.95 7.57 9.34
N LEU A 31 -10.33 8.35 10.23
CA LEU A 31 -11.03 9.36 11.03
C LEU A 31 -11.62 10.47 10.14
N GLY A 32 -10.88 10.94 9.14
CA GLY A 32 -11.35 11.93 8.16
C GLY A 32 -12.55 11.45 7.33
N ASN A 33 -12.61 10.15 6.96
CA ASN A 33 -13.79 9.58 6.30
C ASN A 33 -15.03 9.62 7.20
N ARG A 34 -14.86 9.40 8.52
CA ARG A 34 -15.94 9.51 9.50
C ARG A 34 -16.42 10.95 9.64
N ILE A 35 -15.48 11.90 9.70
CA ILE A 35 -15.78 13.34 9.76
C ILE A 35 -16.54 13.79 8.51
N ARG A 36 -16.10 13.38 7.31
CA ARG A 36 -16.81 13.68 6.05
C ARG A 36 -18.21 13.07 5.97
N ARG A 37 -18.41 11.89 6.56
CA ARG A 37 -19.74 11.30 6.64
C ARG A 37 -20.66 12.14 7.52
N TRP A 38 -20.20 12.48 8.72
CA TRP A 38 -20.95 13.36 9.62
C TRP A 38 -21.27 14.71 8.97
N ALA A 39 -20.33 15.31 8.25
CA ALA A 39 -20.55 16.60 7.58
C ALA A 39 -21.70 16.53 6.57
N ARG A 40 -21.70 15.51 5.71
CA ARG A 40 -22.80 15.27 4.74
C ARG A 40 -24.14 15.05 5.43
N ASP A 41 -24.15 14.29 6.53
CA ASP A 41 -25.38 14.02 7.28
C ASP A 41 -25.90 15.31 7.98
N ALA A 42 -24.99 16.16 8.46
CA ALA A 42 -25.32 17.45 9.09
C ALA A 42 -25.87 18.47 8.08
N GLU A 43 -25.25 18.57 6.90
CA GLU A 43 -25.72 19.40 5.78
C GLU A 43 -27.11 18.94 5.31
N ALA A 44 -27.32 17.63 5.14
CA ALA A 44 -28.62 17.07 4.78
C ALA A 44 -29.71 17.33 5.84
N ALA A 45 -29.31 17.47 7.10
CA ALA A 45 -30.20 17.84 8.21
C ALA A 45 -30.44 19.37 8.32
N GLY A 46 -29.98 20.16 7.35
CA GLY A 46 -30.20 21.61 7.29
C GLY A 46 -29.33 22.42 8.25
N GLN A 47 -28.23 21.87 8.74
CA GLN A 47 -27.27 22.65 9.53
C GLN A 47 -26.55 23.66 8.64
N ASP A 48 -26.28 24.84 9.21
CA ASP A 48 -25.52 25.90 8.55
C ASP A 48 -24.13 25.41 8.08
N ALA A 49 -23.79 25.76 6.84
CA ALA A 49 -22.57 25.29 6.18
C ALA A 49 -21.29 25.81 6.85
N GLU A 50 -21.30 27.03 7.37
CA GLU A 50 -20.14 27.62 8.05
C GLU A 50 -19.86 26.89 9.39
N SER A 51 -20.92 26.61 10.15
CA SER A 51 -20.87 25.83 11.38
C SER A 51 -20.39 24.39 11.14
N VAL A 52 -20.87 23.74 10.07
CA VAL A 52 -20.38 22.41 9.66
C VAL A 52 -18.90 22.46 9.30
N ALA A 53 -18.47 23.44 8.51
CA ALA A 53 -17.07 23.61 8.12
C ALA A 53 -16.16 23.84 9.33
N ALA A 54 -16.57 24.68 10.29
CA ALA A 54 -15.84 24.94 11.53
C ALA A 54 -15.68 23.66 12.38
N GLU A 55 -16.75 22.87 12.53
CA GLU A 55 -16.69 21.60 13.25
C GLU A 55 -15.81 20.56 12.54
N VAL A 56 -15.85 20.49 11.20
CA VAL A 56 -14.95 19.63 10.41
C VAL A 56 -13.50 20.00 10.63
N ALA A 57 -13.15 21.29 10.64
CA ALA A 57 -11.80 21.76 10.91
C ALA A 57 -11.35 21.35 12.32
N ALA A 58 -12.18 21.62 13.34
CA ALA A 58 -11.90 21.24 14.72
C ALA A 58 -11.79 19.73 14.92
N ALA A 59 -12.61 18.93 14.24
CA ALA A 59 -12.56 17.47 14.29
C ALA A 59 -11.29 16.92 13.63
N ASN A 60 -10.85 17.49 12.52
CA ASN A 60 -9.60 17.09 11.86
C ASN A 60 -8.38 17.43 12.72
N ALA A 61 -8.36 18.58 13.41
CA ALA A 61 -7.31 18.92 14.36
C ALA A 61 -7.22 17.89 15.51
N ARG A 62 -8.37 17.53 16.10
CA ARG A 62 -8.44 16.47 17.13
C ARG A 62 -7.98 15.12 16.60
N ALA A 63 -8.38 14.74 15.39
CA ALA A 63 -7.95 13.50 14.76
C ALA A 63 -6.42 13.43 14.55
N ALA A 64 -5.78 14.54 14.20
CA ALA A 64 -4.32 14.62 14.08
C ALA A 64 -3.63 14.41 15.44
N VAL A 65 -4.11 15.09 16.50
CA VAL A 65 -3.57 14.93 17.86
C VAL A 65 -3.74 13.49 18.37
N ILE A 66 -4.90 12.87 18.14
CA ILE A 66 -5.16 11.47 18.51
C ILE A 66 -4.18 10.54 17.79
N ALA A 67 -3.99 10.72 16.47
CA ALA A 67 -3.09 9.88 15.69
C ALA A 67 -1.64 10.00 16.19
N ALA A 68 -1.15 11.23 16.41
CA ALA A 68 0.19 11.46 16.94
C ALA A 68 0.40 10.82 18.32
N ARG A 69 -0.58 10.94 19.23
CA ARG A 69 -0.53 10.28 20.55
C ARG A 69 -0.49 8.75 20.45
N LEU A 70 -1.20 8.17 19.48
CA LEU A 70 -1.19 6.72 19.25
C LEU A 70 0.12 6.24 18.64
N VAL A 71 0.80 7.05 17.83
CA VAL A 71 2.18 6.79 17.39
C VAL A 71 3.13 6.84 18.58
N GLN A 72 3.07 7.88 19.41
CA GLN A 72 3.90 8.01 20.61
C GLN A 72 3.70 6.85 21.60
N ALA A 73 2.48 6.35 21.72
CA ALA A 73 2.15 5.20 22.56
C ALA A 73 2.54 3.84 21.92
N GLY A 74 3.09 3.82 20.71
CA GLY A 74 3.46 2.59 19.99
C GLY A 74 2.27 1.80 19.43
N ALA A 75 1.05 2.34 19.50
CA ALA A 75 -0.14 1.71 18.92
C ALA A 75 -0.17 1.82 17.39
N VAL A 76 0.58 2.77 16.82
CA VAL A 76 0.82 2.93 15.39
C VAL A 76 2.33 2.92 15.17
N ASP A 77 2.79 2.03 14.28
CA ASP A 77 4.19 1.89 13.90
C ASP A 77 4.32 1.90 12.37
N ASP A 78 4.64 3.08 11.82
CA ASP A 78 4.82 3.27 10.38
C ASP A 78 6.03 2.47 9.84
N ALA A 79 7.08 2.31 10.64
CA ALA A 79 8.28 1.58 10.23
C ALA A 79 8.02 0.07 10.18
N GLY A 80 7.39 -0.48 11.22
CA GLY A 80 6.94 -1.87 11.27
C GLY A 80 5.93 -2.18 10.18
N PHE A 81 4.95 -1.28 9.96
CA PHE A 81 4.00 -1.39 8.85
C PHE A 81 4.73 -1.43 7.50
N ALA A 82 5.65 -0.50 7.27
CA ALA A 82 6.38 -0.39 6.01
C ALA A 82 7.22 -1.65 5.73
N LYS A 83 7.95 -2.16 6.74
CA LYS A 83 8.77 -3.36 6.62
C LYS A 83 7.94 -4.60 6.30
N ALA A 84 6.87 -4.84 7.05
CA ALA A 84 5.98 -5.97 6.81
C ALA A 84 5.32 -5.89 5.42
N ARG A 85 4.91 -4.68 5.03
CA ARG A 85 4.25 -4.46 3.73
C ARG A 85 5.21 -4.60 2.56
N ALA A 86 6.44 -4.08 2.68
CA ALA A 86 7.50 -4.20 1.68
C ALA A 86 7.84 -5.67 1.43
N ARG A 87 8.15 -6.43 2.49
CA ARG A 87 8.41 -7.88 2.40
C ARG A 87 7.31 -8.63 1.66
N ARG A 88 6.04 -8.34 1.97
CA ARG A 88 4.89 -8.97 1.29
C ARG A 88 4.82 -8.59 -0.19
N LEU A 89 5.10 -7.34 -0.55
CA LEU A 89 5.05 -6.87 -1.94
C LEU A 89 6.19 -7.45 -2.77
N LEU A 90 7.42 -7.35 -2.28
CA LEU A 90 8.62 -7.90 -2.91
C LEU A 90 8.48 -9.42 -3.09
N GLY A 91 8.09 -10.14 -2.04
CA GLY A 91 7.83 -11.58 -2.10
C GLY A 91 6.68 -11.95 -3.04
N SER A 92 5.81 -11.01 -3.43
CA SER A 92 4.76 -11.22 -4.45
C SER A 92 5.21 -10.94 -5.88
N GLY A 93 6.47 -10.55 -6.09
CA GLY A 93 7.02 -10.16 -7.39
C GLY A 93 6.62 -8.74 -7.79
N ARG A 94 6.61 -7.80 -6.83
CA ARG A 94 6.51 -6.37 -7.13
C ARG A 94 7.91 -5.77 -7.19
N SER A 95 8.15 -4.89 -8.15
CA SER A 95 9.39 -4.10 -8.21
C SER A 95 9.60 -3.28 -6.94
N ALA A 96 10.85 -2.90 -6.69
CA ALA A 96 11.20 -1.98 -5.60
C ALA A 96 10.45 -0.65 -5.76
N ARG A 97 10.41 -0.13 -6.99
CA ARG A 97 9.70 1.11 -7.34
C ARG A 97 8.21 1.05 -7.05
N ALA A 98 7.52 -0.03 -7.47
CA ALA A 98 6.10 -0.20 -7.15
C ALA A 98 5.85 -0.35 -5.65
N THR A 99 6.78 -0.99 -4.94
CA THR A 99 6.70 -1.14 -3.49
C THR A 99 6.80 0.21 -2.78
N LEU A 100 7.78 1.05 -3.15
CA LEU A 100 7.92 2.43 -2.65
C LEU A 100 6.67 3.27 -2.95
N ALA A 101 6.16 3.22 -4.18
CA ALA A 101 4.93 3.93 -4.55
C ALA A 101 3.72 3.46 -3.72
N HIS A 102 3.63 2.16 -3.43
CA HIS A 102 2.57 1.63 -2.59
C HIS A 102 2.65 2.15 -1.15
N LEU A 103 3.86 2.20 -0.57
CA LEU A 103 4.08 2.73 0.78
C LEU A 103 3.78 4.24 0.86
N ALA A 104 4.20 5.00 -0.15
CA ALA A 104 3.88 6.42 -0.27
C ALA A 104 2.36 6.66 -0.35
N ALA A 105 1.61 5.83 -1.08
CA ALA A 105 0.14 5.92 -1.13
C ALA A 105 -0.54 5.60 0.22
N LYS A 106 0.15 4.85 1.10
CA LYS A 106 -0.24 4.63 2.51
C LYS A 106 0.25 5.74 3.44
N GLY A 107 0.95 6.74 2.91
CA GLY A 107 1.42 7.91 3.64
C GLY A 107 2.67 7.64 4.49
N VAL A 108 3.41 6.56 4.20
CA VAL A 108 4.71 6.30 4.81
C VAL A 108 5.72 7.32 4.27
N ALA A 109 6.50 7.94 5.16
CA ALA A 109 7.55 8.88 4.79
C ALA A 109 8.60 8.22 3.87
N GLY A 110 9.17 9.00 2.95
CA GLY A 110 10.08 8.49 1.93
C GLY A 110 11.32 7.79 2.50
N GLU A 111 11.90 8.33 3.57
CA GLU A 111 13.04 7.72 4.26
C GLU A 111 12.66 6.40 4.92
N THR A 112 11.57 6.37 5.68
CA THR A 112 11.02 5.15 6.29
C THR A 112 10.70 4.08 5.23
N ALA A 113 10.12 4.48 4.10
CA ALA A 113 9.81 3.58 2.99
C ALA A 113 11.09 2.99 2.37
N ARG A 114 12.14 3.79 2.15
CA ARG A 114 13.43 3.31 1.64
C ARG A 114 14.14 2.39 2.64
N ALA A 115 14.15 2.76 3.92
CA ALA A 115 14.71 1.94 4.99
C ALA A 115 13.99 0.58 5.10
N ALA A 116 12.67 0.55 4.87
CA ALA A 116 11.89 -0.67 4.86
C ALA A 116 12.19 -1.62 3.69
N LEU A 117 12.80 -1.15 2.60
CA LEU A 117 13.19 -2.01 1.50
C LEU A 117 14.42 -2.85 1.85
N GLY A 118 15.39 -2.32 2.64
CA GLY A 118 16.60 -3.03 3.07
C GLY A 118 17.47 -3.50 1.90
N GLN A 119 18.72 -3.05 1.77
CA GLN A 119 19.51 -3.36 0.56
C GLN A 119 19.73 -4.87 0.31
N GLU A 120 19.73 -5.68 1.37
CA GLU A 120 19.95 -7.13 1.29
C GLU A 120 18.68 -7.96 1.01
N ASP A 121 17.49 -7.38 1.24
CA ASP A 121 16.19 -8.08 1.13
C ASP A 121 15.49 -7.85 -0.23
N VAL A 122 16.05 -7.01 -1.10
CA VAL A 122 15.46 -6.65 -2.40
C VAL A 122 16.08 -7.54 -3.49
N PRO A 123 15.31 -8.44 -4.11
CA PRO A 123 15.78 -9.16 -5.29
C PRO A 123 16.09 -8.17 -6.41
N ASP A 124 17.03 -8.51 -7.30
CA ASP A 124 17.19 -7.74 -8.52
C ASP A 124 15.87 -7.71 -9.33
N GLU A 125 15.72 -6.69 -10.18
CA GLU A 125 14.48 -6.43 -10.92
C GLU A 125 14.06 -7.62 -11.81
N LEU A 126 15.02 -8.38 -12.36
CA LEU A 126 14.70 -9.55 -13.16
C LEU A 126 14.16 -10.68 -12.28
N THR A 127 14.82 -10.98 -11.17
CA THR A 127 14.35 -12.00 -10.21
C THR A 127 12.95 -11.68 -9.69
N ALA A 128 12.67 -10.43 -9.33
CA ALA A 128 11.33 -10.00 -8.91
C ALA A 128 10.28 -10.18 -10.03
N ALA A 129 10.63 -9.91 -11.29
CA ALA A 129 9.74 -10.13 -12.43
C ALA A 129 9.46 -11.63 -12.66
N VAL A 130 10.49 -12.48 -12.54
CA VAL A 130 10.36 -13.94 -12.68
C VAL A 130 9.51 -14.54 -11.56
N ILE A 131 9.62 -14.04 -10.32
CA ILE A 131 8.71 -14.41 -9.21
C ILE A 131 7.25 -14.15 -9.59
N LEU A 132 6.96 -12.98 -10.17
CA LEU A 132 5.60 -12.66 -10.60
C LEU A 132 5.13 -13.56 -11.75
N CYS A 133 6.00 -13.84 -12.73
CA CYS A 133 5.73 -14.77 -13.81
C CYS A 133 5.37 -16.16 -13.28
N ARG A 134 6.14 -16.70 -12.34
CA ARG A 134 5.85 -18.00 -11.70
C ARG A 134 4.50 -17.99 -10.97
N LYS A 135 4.24 -16.96 -10.17
CA LYS A 135 2.99 -16.85 -9.40
C LYS A 135 1.74 -16.72 -10.29
N ARG A 136 1.87 -16.13 -11.48
CA ARG A 136 0.76 -15.90 -12.40
C ARG A 136 0.77 -16.82 -13.63
N ARG A 137 1.66 -17.82 -13.67
CA ARG A 137 1.83 -18.76 -14.79
C ARG A 137 2.01 -18.05 -16.13
N MET A 138 2.96 -17.12 -16.17
CA MET A 138 3.35 -16.34 -17.37
C MET A 138 4.74 -16.77 -17.85
N GLY A 139 5.03 -16.55 -19.14
CA GLY A 139 6.33 -16.86 -19.73
C GLY A 139 6.70 -18.33 -19.56
N ALA A 140 7.92 -18.60 -19.08
CA ALA A 140 8.46 -19.93 -18.75
C ALA A 140 7.54 -20.83 -17.88
N PHE A 141 6.57 -20.26 -17.17
CA PHE A 141 5.66 -20.98 -16.27
C PHE A 141 4.24 -21.14 -16.82
N ALA A 142 4.00 -20.70 -18.05
CA ALA A 142 2.75 -20.95 -18.75
C ALA A 142 2.68 -22.38 -19.28
N ALA A 143 1.46 -22.88 -19.55
CA ALA A 143 1.24 -24.24 -20.04
C ALA A 143 1.60 -24.43 -21.54
N GLY A 144 1.93 -23.34 -22.25
CA GLY A 144 2.28 -23.36 -23.66
C GLY A 144 2.59 -21.95 -24.18
N GLU A 145 2.91 -21.85 -25.47
CA GLU A 145 3.19 -20.57 -26.12
C GLU A 145 1.94 -19.69 -26.13
N PRO A 146 2.00 -18.46 -25.58
CA PRO A 146 0.84 -17.57 -25.57
C PRO A 146 0.54 -17.03 -26.97
N ASP A 147 -0.74 -16.82 -27.26
CA ASP A 147 -1.11 -15.96 -28.36
C ASP A 147 -0.63 -14.49 -28.12
N PRO A 148 -0.56 -13.65 -29.18
CA PRO A 148 -0.14 -12.27 -29.03
C PRO A 148 -0.99 -11.42 -28.05
N ALA A 149 -2.28 -11.72 -27.90
CA ALA A 149 -3.17 -11.00 -27.00
C ALA A 149 -2.90 -11.33 -25.52
N ILE A 150 -2.67 -12.60 -25.20
CA ILE A 150 -2.24 -13.08 -23.88
C ILE A 150 -0.89 -12.47 -23.53
N ARG A 151 0.06 -12.47 -24.47
CA ARG A 151 1.38 -11.86 -24.25
C ARG A 151 1.28 -10.37 -23.92
N ARG A 152 0.42 -9.61 -24.62
CA ARG A 152 0.13 -8.20 -24.28
C ARG A 152 -0.46 -8.05 -22.87
N LYS A 153 -1.37 -8.94 -22.47
CA LYS A 153 -1.94 -8.95 -21.10
C LYS A 153 -0.87 -9.21 -20.03
N TRP A 154 0.07 -10.11 -20.28
CA TRP A 154 1.19 -10.38 -19.38
C TRP A 154 2.12 -9.18 -19.24
N LEU A 155 2.50 -8.55 -20.36
CA LEU A 155 3.30 -7.31 -20.34
C LEU A 155 2.60 -6.20 -19.55
N ALA A 156 1.29 -6.00 -19.76
CA ALA A 156 0.51 -5.04 -18.98
C ALA A 156 0.44 -5.39 -17.49
N SER A 157 0.41 -6.68 -17.14
CA SER A 157 0.47 -7.15 -15.76
C SER A 157 1.83 -6.81 -15.11
N LEU A 158 2.95 -7.04 -15.80
CA LEU A 158 4.29 -6.71 -15.34
C LEU A 158 4.48 -5.19 -15.21
N ALA A 159 4.01 -4.41 -16.18
CA ALA A 159 4.04 -2.95 -16.11
C ALA A 159 3.27 -2.41 -14.89
N ARG A 160 2.08 -2.96 -14.59
CA ARG A 160 1.34 -2.63 -13.35
C ARG A 160 2.02 -3.10 -12.07
N ALA A 161 2.95 -4.05 -12.16
CA ALA A 161 3.84 -4.45 -11.07
C ALA A 161 5.10 -3.56 -10.94
N GLY A 162 5.25 -2.59 -11.85
CA GLY A 162 6.25 -1.53 -11.83
C GLY A 162 7.55 -1.84 -12.56
N PHE A 163 7.62 -2.98 -13.26
CA PHE A 163 8.80 -3.37 -14.04
C PHE A 163 8.95 -2.50 -15.28
N ASP A 164 10.21 -2.24 -15.64
CA ASP A 164 10.55 -1.64 -16.93
C ASP A 164 10.19 -2.57 -18.11
N GLY A 165 9.96 -1.99 -19.28
CA GLY A 165 9.58 -2.72 -20.49
C GLY A 165 10.61 -3.74 -20.95
N GLU A 166 11.91 -3.46 -20.80
CA GLU A 166 12.98 -4.41 -21.13
C GLU A 166 13.01 -5.58 -20.15
N VAL A 167 12.95 -5.29 -18.84
CA VAL A 167 12.92 -6.32 -17.78
C VAL A 167 11.71 -7.23 -17.96
N ALA A 168 10.53 -6.66 -18.20
CA ALA A 168 9.30 -7.42 -18.43
C ALA A 168 9.40 -8.33 -19.66
N ARG A 169 9.94 -7.83 -20.78
CA ARG A 169 10.15 -8.64 -21.99
C ARG A 169 11.18 -9.75 -21.77
N ARG A 170 12.28 -9.45 -21.06
CA ARG A 170 13.31 -10.42 -20.72
C ARG A 170 12.74 -11.55 -19.87
N ALA A 171 12.04 -11.22 -18.78
CA ALA A 171 11.43 -12.22 -17.89
C ALA A 171 10.43 -13.15 -18.60
N LEU A 172 9.71 -12.66 -19.62
CA LEU A 172 8.79 -13.47 -20.41
C LEU A 172 9.46 -14.35 -21.48
N ARG A 173 10.70 -14.05 -21.86
CA ARG A 173 11.45 -14.77 -22.90
C ARG A 173 12.37 -15.87 -22.35
N LEU A 174 12.65 -15.88 -21.05
CA LEU A 174 13.49 -16.90 -20.44
C LEU A 174 12.92 -18.30 -20.70
N ALA A 175 13.81 -19.25 -20.95
CA ALA A 175 13.47 -20.66 -20.91
C ALA A 175 13.19 -21.10 -19.46
N ARG A 176 12.56 -22.26 -19.30
CA ARG A 176 12.19 -22.76 -17.96
C ARG A 176 13.40 -22.95 -17.05
N ALA A 177 14.49 -23.53 -17.57
CA ALA A 177 15.71 -23.73 -16.80
C ALA A 177 16.32 -22.41 -16.34
N GLU A 178 16.51 -21.44 -17.25
CA GLU A 178 17.06 -20.12 -16.92
C GLU A 178 16.20 -19.37 -15.89
N ALA A 179 14.87 -19.46 -16.01
CA ALA A 179 13.95 -18.87 -15.04
C ALA A 179 14.05 -19.53 -13.66
N GLU A 180 14.35 -20.83 -13.60
CA GLU A 180 14.58 -21.54 -12.34
C GLU A 180 15.93 -21.17 -11.72
N ASP A 181 16.97 -21.01 -12.53
CA ASP A 181 18.30 -20.54 -12.07
C ASP A 181 18.22 -19.14 -11.47
N VAL A 182 17.50 -18.22 -12.15
CA VAL A 182 17.25 -16.86 -11.62
C VAL A 182 16.53 -16.92 -10.27
N LEU A 183 15.58 -17.84 -10.09
CA LEU A 183 14.87 -17.99 -8.82
C LEU A 183 15.72 -18.65 -7.73
N ALA A 184 16.66 -19.52 -8.09
CA ALA A 184 17.58 -20.19 -7.18
C ALA A 184 18.68 -19.25 -6.67
N ALA A 185 19.09 -18.26 -7.48
CA ALA A 185 20.06 -17.24 -7.12
C ALA A 185 19.51 -16.13 -6.20
N ARG A 186 18.29 -16.27 -5.68
CA ARG A 186 17.69 -15.28 -4.78
C ARG A 186 18.44 -15.26 -3.44
N PRO A 187 18.75 -14.07 -2.89
CA PRO A 187 19.20 -13.97 -1.50
C PRO A 187 18.15 -14.51 -0.50
#